data_AF-A0A957NTK4-F1
#
_entry.id   AF-A0A957NTK4-F1
#
_cell.length_a   1.000
_cell.length_b   1.000
_cell.length_c   1.000
_cell.angle_alpha   90.00
_cell.angle_beta   90.00
_cell.angle_gamma   90.00
#
_symmetry.space_group_name_H-M   'P 1'
#
loop_
_entity.id
_entity.type
_entity.pdbx_description
1 polymer ?
#
loop_
_entity_poly.entity_id
_entity_poly.type
_entity_poly.pdbx_seq_one_letter_code
_entity_poly.pdbx_strand_id
1 'polypeptide(L)' 'MAVFGPDRVVFGGDWPVCTLVASYREWATALRAIIADRPEAEQRKLLHDNAARFYSV' A
#
# COMPACT_ATOMS: atom_id res chain seq x y z
N MET A 1 10.96 -2.90 1.56
CA MET A 1 11.26 -2.93 0.11
C MET A 1 12.56 -3.63 -0.25
N ALA A 2 13.27 -4.27 0.68
CA ALA A 2 14.58 -4.87 0.39
C ALA A 2 14.53 -6.05 -0.60
N VAL A 3 13.45 -6.84 -0.60
CA VAL A 3 13.33 -8.03 -1.48
C VAL A 3 12.79 -7.65 -2.87
N PHE A 4 11.63 -6.99 -2.92
CA PHE A 4 10.97 -6.65 -4.19
C PHE A 4 11.35 -5.27 -4.75
N GLY A 5 11.84 -4.34 -3.92
CA GLY A 5 12.06 -2.95 -4.32
C GLY A 5 10.77 -2.11 -4.33
N PRO A 6 10.91 -0.76 -4.30
CA PRO A 6 9.77 0.17 -4.27
C PRO A 6 8.88 0.11 -5.51
N ASP A 7 9.42 -0.30 -6.66
CA ASP A 7 8.72 -0.27 -7.95
C ASP A 7 7.86 -1.51 -8.22
N ARG A 8 7.81 -2.49 -7.31
CA ARG A 8 7.12 -3.79 -7.52
C ARG A 8 6.13 -4.14 -6.41
N VAL A 9 5.66 -3.15 -5.66
CA VAL A 9 4.71 -3.34 -4.55
C VAL A 9 3.53 -2.38 -4.69
N VAL A 10 2.33 -2.86 -4.38
CA VAL A 10 1.07 -2.11 -4.44
C VAL A 10 0.25 -2.42 -3.20
N PHE A 11 -0.44 -1.42 -2.64
CA PHE A 11 -1.42 -1.64 -1.58
C PHE A 11 -2.71 -2.27 -2.13
N GLY A 12 -3.15 -3.38 -1.53
CA GLY A 12 -4.46 -3.97 -1.74
C GLY A 12 -5.34 -3.78 -0.50
N GLY A 13 -6.54 -3.23 -0.71
CA GLY A 13 -7.46 -2.93 0.39
C GLY A 13 -8.08 -4.16 1.06
N ASP A 14 -8.16 -5.29 0.35
CA ASP A 14 -8.76 -6.56 0.81
C ASP A 14 -10.20 -6.43 1.37
N TRP A 15 -10.90 -5.35 1.01
CA TRP A 15 -12.28 -5.13 1.44
C TRP A 15 -13.23 -6.01 0.63
N PRO A 16 -14.26 -6.64 1.24
CA PRO A 16 -14.64 -6.54 2.65
C PRO A 16 -13.97 -7.58 3.56
N VAL A 17 -13.14 -8.49 3.05
CA VAL A 17 -12.56 -9.59 3.84
C VAL A 17 -11.77 -9.09 5.05
N CYS A 18 -11.05 -7.98 4.91
CA CYS A 18 -10.30 -7.36 6.02
C CYS A 18 -11.18 -7.08 7.26
N THR A 19 -12.49 -6.88 7.09
CA THR A 19 -13.44 -6.55 8.18
C THR A 19 -13.72 -7.69 9.14
N LEU A 20 -13.26 -8.91 8.83
CA LEU A 20 -13.26 -10.03 9.76
C LEU A 20 -12.34 -9.78 10.98
N VAL A 21 -11.34 -8.90 10.86
CA VAL A 21 -10.33 -8.64 11.91
C VAL A 21 -10.22 -7.17 12.28
N ALA A 22 -10.35 -6.24 11.32
CA ALA A 22 -10.20 -4.81 11.56
C ALA A 22 -11.09 -3.97 10.64
N SER A 23 -11.49 -2.78 11.06
CA SER A 23 -12.13 -1.82 10.15
C SER A 23 -11.20 -1.45 9.01
N TYR A 24 -11.75 -1.06 7.85
CA TYR A 24 -10.93 -0.61 6.72
C TYR A 24 -10.02 0.58 7.08
N ARG A 25 -10.49 1.46 7.98
CA ARG A 25 -9.69 2.58 8.51
C ARG A 25 -8.46 2.06 9.26
N GLU A 26 -8.64 1.10 10.17
CA GLU A 26 -7.53 0.51 10.93
C GLU A 26 -6.55 -0.19 10.01
N TRP A 27 -7.04 -0.95 9.01
CA TRP A 27 -6.21 -1.60 8.00
C TRP A 27 -5.34 -0.62 7.22
N ALA A 28 -5.94 0.43 6.66
CA ALA A 28 -5.21 1.47 5.93
C ALA A 28 -4.26 2.27 6.83
N THR A 29 -4.64 2.49 8.10
CA THR A 29 -3.81 3.21 9.08
C THR A 29 -2.58 2.39 9.46
N ALA A 30 -2.73 1.07 9.65
CA ALA A 30 -1.63 0.17 9.94
C ALA A 30 -0.57 0.22 8.83
N LEU A 31 -0.97 0.16 7.55
CA LEU A 31 -0.03 0.31 6.46
C LEU A 31 0.69 1.67 6.49
N ARG A 32 -0.05 2.77 6.70
CA ARG A 32 0.54 4.12 6.78
C ARG A 32 1.60 4.23 7.87
N ALA A 33 1.38 3.59 9.03
CA ALA A 33 2.36 3.54 10.11
C ALA A 33 3.61 2.74 9.70
N ILE A 34 3.44 1.58 9.05
CA ILE A 34 4.54 0.71 8.61
C ILE A 34 5.48 1.40 7.62
N ILE A 35 4.95 2.30 6.77
CA ILE A 35 5.72 2.98 5.72
C ILE A 35 6.12 4.41 6.09
N ALA A 36 5.84 4.87 7.32
CA ALA A 36 5.99 6.26 7.71
C ALA A 36 7.44 6.78 7.62
N ASP A 37 8.43 5.90 7.79
CA ASP A 37 9.86 6.20 7.71
C ASP A 37 10.41 6.23 6.28
N ARG A 38 9.58 5.88 5.28
CA ARG A 38 10.00 5.81 3.88
C ARG A 38 9.93 7.18 3.21
N PRO A 39 10.82 7.47 2.25
CA PRO A 39 10.70 8.66 1.41
C PRO A 39 9.30 8.77 0.80
N GLU A 40 8.75 9.98 0.73
CA GLU A 40 7.40 10.23 0.21
C GLU A 40 7.22 9.67 -1.22
N ALA A 41 8.27 9.74 -2.04
CA ALA A 41 8.25 9.17 -3.39
C ALA A 41 8.05 7.64 -3.39
N GLU A 42 8.59 6.92 -2.40
CA GLU A 42 8.37 5.47 -2.26
C GLU A 42 6.97 5.16 -1.75
N GLN A 43 6.45 5.98 -0.82
CA GLN A 43 5.07 5.84 -0.35
C GLN A 43 4.08 6.06 -1.51
N ARG A 44 4.31 7.07 -2.35
CA ARG A 44 3.48 7.36 -3.54
C ARG A 44 3.49 6.20 -4.54
N LYS A 45 4.65 5.56 -4.76
CA LYS A 45 4.74 4.37 -5.60
C LYS A 45 3.86 3.23 -5.09
N LEU A 46 3.96 2.91 -3.79
CA LEU A 46 3.18 1.86 -3.15
C LEU A 46 1.67 2.13 -3.15
N LEU A 47 1.28 3.37 -2.88
CA LEU A 47 -0.13 3.76 -2.71
C LEU A 47 -0.83 4.12 -4.03
N HIS A 48 -0.10 4.36 -5.12
CA HIS A 48 -0.68 4.82 -6.38
C HIS A 48 0.14 4.45 -7.63
N ASP A 49 1.36 4.97 -7.79
CA ASP A 49 2.00 5.02 -9.12
C ASP A 49 2.27 3.64 -9.72
N ASN A 50 2.62 2.67 -8.87
CA ASN A 50 2.82 1.29 -9.33
C ASN A 50 1.52 0.65 -9.80
N ALA A 51 0.39 0.94 -9.13
CA ALA A 51 -0.91 0.44 -9.52
C ALA A 51 -1.35 1.08 -10.85
N ALA A 52 -1.21 2.40 -10.97
CA ALA A 52 -1.53 3.13 -12.21
C ALA A 52 -0.74 2.58 -13.40
N ARG A 53 0.58 2.39 -13.24
CA ARG A 53 1.43 1.78 -14.27
C ARG A 53 1.04 0.34 -14.58
N PHE A 54 0.78 -0.48 -13.56
CA PHE A 54 0.50 -1.91 -13.74
C PHE A 54 -0.87 -2.16 -14.39
N TYR A 55 -1.90 -1.42 -13.98
CA TYR A 55 -3.25 -1.54 -14.49
C TYR A 55 -3.56 -0.62 -15.68
N SER A 56 -2.59 0.23 -16.09
CA SER A 56 -2.73 1.17 -17.21
C SER A 56 -3.92 2.12 -17.07
N VAL A 57 -4.02 2.78 -15.90
CA VAL A 57 -5.05 3.80 -15.58
C VAL A 57 -4.45 5.19 -15.41
#